data_AF-X1DAP0-F1
#
_entry.id   AF-X1DAP0-F1
#
_cell.length_a   1.000
_cell.length_b   1.000
_cell.length_c   1.000
_cell.angle_alpha   90.00
_cell.angle_beta   90.00
_cell.angle_gamma   90.00
#
_symmetry.space_group_name_H-M   'P 1'
#
loop_
_entity.id
_entity.type
_entity.pdbx_description
1 polymer ?
#
loop_
_entity_poly.entity_id
_entity_poly.type
_entity_poly.pdbx_seq_one_letter_code
_entity_poly.pdbx_strand_id
1 'polypeptide(L)' 'WMLQEDDGGMFCLEMTPVYVKEMLCDWKGAGKAQKSELSVKEWYENHKTKMRFHPKTRDYLEKLLDERCYRS' A
#
# COMPACT_ATOMS: atom_id res chain seq x y z
N TRP A 1 -2.57 -0.91 -9.28
CA TRP A 1 -2.49 -1.35 -10.68
C TRP A 1 -1.05 -1.30 -11.13
N MET A 2 -0.51 -2.45 -11.52
CA MET A 2 0.79 -2.53 -12.21
C MET A 2 0.51 -3.04 -13.62
N LEU A 3 0.99 -2.30 -14.62
CA LEU A 3 1.07 -2.79 -15.98
C LEU A 3 2.51 -3.24 -16.19
N GLN A 4 2.69 -4.53 -16.42
CA GLN A 4 3.97 -5.11 -16.79
C GLN A 4 3.93 -5.28 -18.31
N GLU A 5 4.68 -4.45 -19.04
CA GLU A 5 4.91 -4.69 -20.47
C GLU A 5 5.93 -5.82 -20.65
N ASP A 6 5.78 -6.59 -21.73
CA ASP A 6 6.66 -7.72 -22.07
C ASP A 6 8.14 -7.30 -22.27
N ASP A 7 8.40 -6.00 -22.45
CA ASP A 7 9.74 -5.41 -22.61
C ASP A 7 10.40 -5.00 -21.27
N GLY A 8 9.83 -5.40 -20.13
CA GLY A 8 10.38 -5.13 -18.79
C GLY A 8 10.04 -3.74 -18.24
N GLY A 9 9.26 -2.95 -18.97
CA GLY A 9 8.69 -1.69 -18.51
C GLY A 9 7.58 -1.92 -17.48
N MET A 10 7.82 -1.55 -16.22
CA MET A 10 6.75 -1.50 -15.21
C MET A 10 6.16 -0.10 -15.12
N PHE A 11 4.94 0.07 -15.63
CA PHE A 11 4.19 1.31 -15.47
C PHE A 11 3.35 1.24 -14.19
N CYS A 12 3.76 2.01 -13.19
CA CYS A 12 2.97 2.25 -12.00
C CYS A 12 1.90 3.29 -12.33
N LEU A 13 0.70 2.84 -12.68
CA LEU A 13 -0.45 3.73 -12.90
C LEU A 13 -0.92 4.35 -11.59
N GLU A 14 -1.40 5.59 -11.66
CA GLU A 14 -2.03 6.28 -10.54
C GLU A 14 -3.26 5.48 -10.09
N MET A 15 -3.25 5.03 -8.83
CA MET A 15 -4.43 4.44 -8.21
C MET A 15 -5.30 5.52 -7.61
N THR A 16 -6.56 5.53 -8.02
CA THR A 16 -7.61 6.36 -7.41
C THR A 16 -7.70 6.08 -5.91
N PRO A 17 -7.98 7.10 -5.07
CA PRO A 17 -8.11 6.97 -3.62
C PRO A 17 -8.95 5.80 -3.09
N VAL A 18 -10.00 5.42 -3.83
CA VAL A 18 -10.89 4.30 -3.49
C VAL A 18 -10.12 2.97 -3.49
N TYR A 19 -9.38 2.69 -4.56
CA TYR A 19 -8.59 1.46 -4.69
C TYR A 19 -7.44 1.40 -3.67
N VAL A 20 -6.86 2.54 -3.30
CA VAL A 20 -5.84 2.59 -2.24
C VAL A 20 -6.43 2.18 -0.89
N LYS A 21 -7.66 2.60 -0.58
CA LYS A 21 -8.37 2.20 0.64
C LYS A 21 -8.73 0.72 0.63
N GLU A 22 -9.21 0.18 -0.50
CA GLU A 22 -9.49 -1.25 -0.65
C GLU A 22 -8.22 -2.10 -0.45
N MET A 23 -7.12 -1.72 -1.10
CA MET A 23 -5.82 -2.38 -0.93
C MET A 23 -5.34 -2.39 0.54
N LEU A 24 -5.54 -1.29 1.27
CA LEU A 24 -5.22 -1.22 2.71
C LEU A 24 -6.12 -2.14 3.56
N CYS A 25 -7.39 -2.31 3.18
CA CYS A 25 -8.31 -3.24 3.82
C CYS A 25 -7.89 -4.70 3.56
N ASP A 26 -7.48 -5.02 2.33
CA ASP A 26 -6.97 -6.34 1.96
C ASP A 26 -5.69 -6.67 2.74
N TRP A 27 -4.77 -5.72 2.87
CA TRP A 27 -3.55 -5.91 3.68
C TRP A 27 -3.86 -6.15 5.15
N LYS A 28 -4.86 -5.45 5.69
CA LYS A 28 -5.34 -5.69 7.07
C LYS A 28 -5.95 -7.08 7.22
N GLY A 29 -6.75 -7.51 6.24
CA GLY A 29 -7.33 -8.86 6.19
C GLY A 29 -6.26 -9.95 6.09
N ALA A 30 -5.28 -9.76 5.21
CA ALA A 30 -4.15 -10.67 5.04
C ALA A 30 -3.28 -10.75 6.30
N GLY A 31 -2.99 -9.62 6.95
CA GLY A 31 -2.27 -9.60 8.23
C GLY A 31 -3.01 -10.38 9.32
N LYS A 32 -4.34 -10.21 9.42
CA LYS A 32 -5.20 -10.96 10.35
C LYS A 32 -5.19 -12.47 10.05
N ALA A 33 -5.25 -12.85 8.76
CA ALA A 33 -5.20 -14.25 8.35
C ALA A 33 -3.84 -14.91 8.65
N GLN A 34 -2.75 -14.15 8.51
CA GLN A 34 -1.39 -14.61 8.83
C GLN A 34 -1.05 -14.56 10.31
N LYS A 35 -1.99 -14.19 11.20
CA LYS A 35 -1.75 -13.91 12.64
C LYS A 35 -0.57 -12.98 12.86
N SER A 36 -0.39 -12.02 11.96
CA SER A 36 0.66 -11.02 12.10
C SER A 36 0.23 -10.01 13.15
N GLU A 37 1.01 -9.88 14.21
CA GLU A 37 0.88 -8.82 15.22
C GLU A 37 1.32 -7.45 14.66
N LEU A 38 1.95 -7.42 13.48
CA LEU A 38 2.40 -6.20 12.83
C LEU A 38 1.22 -5.38 12.32
N SER A 39 1.25 -4.08 12.61
CA SER A 39 0.33 -3.14 11.97
C SER A 39 0.60 -3.07 10.46
N VAL A 40 -0.44 -2.73 9.69
CA VAL A 40 -0.30 -2.52 8.23
C VAL A 40 0.76 -1.46 7.92
N LYS A 41 0.97 -0.48 8.81
CA LYS A 41 2.02 0.55 8.71
C LYS A 41 3.42 -0.06 8.85
N GLU A 42 3.67 -0.86 9.87
CA GLU A 42 4.97 -1.53 10.06
C GLU A 42 5.27 -2.53 8.94
N TRP A 43 4.26 -3.28 8.51
CA TRP A 43 4.40 -4.16 7.37
C TRP A 43 4.74 -3.38 6.10
N TYR A 44 4.06 -2.26 5.86
CA TYR A 44 4.35 -1.39 4.72
C TYR A 44 5.77 -0.83 4.79
N GLU A 45 6.21 -0.31 5.93
CA GLU A 45 7.56 0.21 6.14
C GLU A 45 8.65 -0.83 5.79
N ASN A 46 8.43 -2.09 6.18
CA ASN A 46 9.35 -3.19 5.86
C ASN A 46 9.36 -3.60 4.38
N HIS A 47 8.28 -3.31 3.64
CA HIS A 47 8.09 -3.76 2.25
C HIS A 47 8.10 -2.61 1.23
N LYS A 48 8.04 -1.34 1.65
CA LYS A 48 7.92 -0.16 0.78
C LYS A 48 9.08 0.00 -0.20
N THR A 49 10.26 -0.50 0.17
CA THR A 49 11.46 -0.51 -0.68
C THR A 49 11.36 -1.51 -1.82
N LYS A 50 10.62 -2.62 -1.62
CA LYS A 50 10.35 -3.64 -2.64
C LYS A 50 9.16 -3.25 -3.53
N MET A 51 8.23 -2.46 -3.00
CA MET A 51 7.03 -2.03 -3.71
C MET A 51 7.27 -0.78 -4.55
N ARG A 52 6.90 -0.83 -5.83
CA ARG A 52 6.90 0.34 -6.72
C ARG A 52 5.46 0.86 -6.87
N PHE A 53 5.26 2.11 -6.48
CA PHE A 53 3.99 2.83 -6.65
C PHE A 53 4.26 4.16 -7.34
N HIS A 54 3.24 4.70 -8.01
CA HIS A 54 3.28 6.07 -8.50
C HIS A 54 3.47 7.03 -7.32
N PRO A 55 4.32 8.08 -7.41
CA PRO A 55 4.63 8.97 -6.29
C PRO A 55 3.38 9.58 -5.63
N LYS A 56 2.38 9.97 -6.42
CA LYS A 56 1.08 10.47 -5.89
C LYS A 56 0.31 9.42 -5.09
N THR A 57 0.32 8.17 -5.56
CA THR A 57 -0.34 7.07 -4.86
C THR A 57 0.40 6.73 -3.56
N ARG A 58 1.75 6.81 -3.56
CA ARG A 58 2.56 6.62 -2.35
C ARG A 58 2.28 7.70 -1.32
N ASP A 59 2.31 8.98 -1.71
CA ASP A 59 2.00 10.11 -0.82
C ASP A 59 0.60 9.97 -0.20
N TYR A 60 -0.40 9.58 -1.00
CA TYR A 60 -1.75 9.35 -0.50
C TYR A 60 -1.84 8.15 0.46
N LEU A 61 -1.15 7.04 0.16
CA LEU A 61 -1.09 5.87 1.03
C LEU A 61 -0.41 6.20 2.36
N GLU A 62 0.72 6.91 2.33
CA GLU A 62 1.46 7.32 3.53
C GLU A 62 0.61 8.24 4.41
N LYS A 63 -0.09 9.22 3.83
CA LYS A 63 -1.07 10.06 4.55
C LYS A 63 -2.16 9.23 5.23
N LEU A 64 -2.74 8.25 4.53
CA LEU A 64 -3.77 7.38 5.12
C LEU A 64 -3.23 6.49 6.25
N LEU A 65 -1.98 6.03 6.15
CA LEU A 65 -1.32 5.25 7.20
C LEU A 65 -0.98 6.12 8.41
N ASP A 66 -0.70 7.40 8.20
CA ASP A 66 -0.39 8.35 9.26
C ASP A 66 -1.65 8.89 9.96
N GLU A 67 -2.71 9.23 9.22
CA GLU A 67 -4.00 9.67 9.77
C GLU A 67 -4.61 8.64 10.73
N ARG A 68 -4.43 7.33 10.45
CA ARG A 68 -4.93 6.27 11.33
C ARG A 68 -4.19 6.18 12.67
N CYS A 69 -3.09 6.90 12.85
CA CYS A 69 -2.37 7.04 14.12
C CYS A 69 -2.88 8.22 14.98
N TYR A 70 -3.70 9.13 14.45
CA TYR A 70 -4.20 10.32 15.17
C TYR A 70 -5.54 10.09 15.92
N ARG A 71 -5.71 8.90 16.51
CA ARG A 71 -6.72 8.67 17.55
C ARG A 71 -6.10 7.86 18.68
N SER A 72 -5.12 8.48 19.33
CA SER A 72 -4.74 8.21 20.72
C SER A 72 -5.87 8.61 21.67
#